data_AF-A0A2K2A6W2-F1
#
_entry.id   AF-A0A2K2A6W2-F1
#
_cell.length_a   1.000
_cell.length_b   1.000
_cell.length_c   1.000
_cell.angle_alpha   90.00
_cell.angle_beta   90.00
_cell.angle_gamma   90.00
#
_symmetry.space_group_name_H-M   'P 1'
#
loop_
_entity.id
_entity.type
_entity.pdbx_description
1 polymer ?
#
loop_
_entity_poly.entity_id
_entity_poly.type
_entity_poly.pdbx_seq_one_letter_code
_entity_poly.pdbx_strand_id
1 'polypeptide(L)'
;MNQHSPNSNSNSLQPLLKESIHRFLIEHQNGATDFSNFTSIFSRFLHNLPDPPLEIVWFYSALTFHSTKFTDTSKQVLLVKDLFQLLVSCSSSCNAVKKIAVLAPVIHELFTAVSGKKDLREEIESLTEGIICYVSIKCADNSDEHEGFGDLVSCYRELVRVWMVGKIGGDCKFGEDLRLFCPVVSDGVREGMVSEGFGVGYLAGVVTCEAFLLRLCLKFGCGISRVELEKELLNGAAQMISAFRSYYFVDILLRMLLEPVLPVNAMLNPKDEVILREVLYDVVITMSYSFSIPQKGIEPPGVQLKNLALTWLFVADNAIRFVRENGDRTKVISYLQAFSESFLLSHLIKWVMSQPGVQSKTNAPDIFTPVAVIIMILSKHVMTRRGFCCMIV
;
A
#
# COMPACT_ATOMS: atom_id res chain seq x y z
N MET A 1 24.06 -30.27 5.73
CA MET A 1 24.89 -29.17 5.19
C MET A 1 24.55 -29.03 3.73
N ASN A 2 23.70 -28.07 3.37
CA ASN A 2 23.54 -27.57 2.00
C ASN A 2 23.46 -26.05 2.14
N GLN A 3 24.62 -25.40 1.95
CA GLN A 3 24.70 -23.95 1.84
C GLN A 3 24.11 -23.57 0.48
N HIS A 4 23.01 -22.84 0.47
CA HIS A 4 22.60 -22.10 -0.72
C HIS A 4 23.66 -21.03 -0.98
N SER A 5 24.45 -21.21 -2.04
CA SER A 5 25.30 -20.16 -2.59
C SER A 5 24.43 -18.98 -3.05
N PRO A 6 24.76 -17.73 -2.70
CA PRO A 6 24.08 -16.57 -3.25
C PRO A 6 24.35 -16.49 -4.77
N ASN A 7 23.30 -16.26 -5.55
CA ASN A 7 23.34 -16.11 -7.01
C ASN A 7 24.44 -15.11 -7.42
N SER A 8 25.49 -15.57 -8.13
CA SER A 8 26.58 -14.72 -8.62
C SER A 8 26.17 -13.74 -9.74
N ASN A 9 24.99 -13.93 -10.35
CA ASN A 9 24.48 -13.12 -11.46
C ASN A 9 23.75 -11.83 -11.03
N SER A 10 23.28 -11.71 -9.78
CA SER A 10 22.59 -10.49 -9.31
C SER A 10 23.56 -9.32 -9.14
N ASN A 11 24.81 -9.61 -8.77
CA ASN A 11 25.84 -8.59 -8.50
C ASN A 11 26.37 -7.88 -9.76
N SER A 12 26.24 -8.47 -10.96
CA SER A 12 26.68 -7.85 -12.22
C SER A 12 25.59 -7.02 -12.91
N LEU A 13 24.32 -7.28 -12.59
CA LEU A 13 23.17 -6.61 -13.21
C LEU A 13 22.91 -5.22 -12.62
N GLN A 14 23.19 -5.02 -11.34
CA GLN A 14 22.91 -3.76 -10.66
C GLN A 14 23.75 -2.57 -11.19
N PRO A 15 25.07 -2.70 -11.42
CA PRO A 15 25.85 -1.63 -12.04
C PRO A 15 25.40 -1.31 -13.47
N LEU A 16 25.07 -2.33 -14.27
CA LEU A 16 24.57 -2.17 -15.64
C LEU A 16 23.23 -1.42 -15.66
N LEU A 17 22.31 -1.77 -14.75
CA LEU A 17 21.04 -1.10 -14.60
C LEU A 17 21.22 0.38 -14.23
N LYS A 18 22.06 0.68 -13.22
CA LYS A 18 22.33 2.07 -12.81
C LYS A 18 22.85 2.92 -13.97
N GLU A 19 23.83 2.38 -14.71
CA GLU A 19 24.38 3.06 -15.89
C GLU A 19 23.33 3.24 -16.99
N SER A 20 22.48 2.23 -17.23
CA SER A 20 21.41 2.30 -18.24
C SER A 20 20.36 3.34 -17.88
N ILE A 21 19.95 3.41 -16.60
CA ILE A 21 19.02 4.44 -16.11
C ILE A 21 19.62 5.83 -16.30
N HIS A 22 20.89 6.02 -15.93
CA HIS A 22 21.56 7.30 -16.08
C HIS A 22 21.61 7.76 -17.53
N ARG A 23 21.98 6.87 -18.46
CA ARG A 23 21.98 7.17 -19.90
C ARG A 23 20.60 7.48 -20.44
N PHE A 24 19.59 6.68 -20.08
CA PHE A 24 18.21 6.92 -20.48
C PHE A 24 17.74 8.33 -20.08
N LEU A 25 17.99 8.73 -18.83
CA LEU A 25 17.59 10.06 -18.34
C LEU A 25 18.28 11.19 -19.12
N ILE A 26 19.58 11.06 -19.42
CA ILE A 26 20.33 12.05 -20.22
C ILE A 26 19.81 12.09 -21.66
N GLU A 27 19.68 10.93 -22.31
CA GLU A 27 19.24 10.84 -23.70
C GLU A 27 17.81 11.39 -23.87
N HIS A 28 16.89 11.08 -22.95
CA HIS A 28 15.55 11.65 -22.98
C HIS A 28 15.57 13.17 -22.74
N GLN A 29 16.39 13.70 -21.84
CA GLN A 29 16.54 15.16 -21.65
C GLN A 29 17.03 15.84 -22.93
N ASN A 30 17.89 15.16 -23.70
CA ASN A 30 18.36 15.63 -25.01
C ASN A 30 17.33 15.44 -26.14
N GLY A 31 16.12 14.95 -25.84
CA GLY A 31 15.03 14.78 -26.80
C GLY A 31 15.04 13.47 -27.57
N ALA A 32 15.83 12.47 -27.14
CA ALA A 32 15.79 11.14 -27.76
C ALA A 32 14.44 10.46 -27.51
N THR A 33 13.94 9.78 -28.54
CA THR A 33 12.66 9.05 -28.49
C THR A 33 12.82 7.56 -28.83
N ASP A 34 13.97 7.15 -29.35
CA ASP A 34 14.27 5.76 -29.67
C ASP A 34 15.18 5.16 -28.61
N PHE A 35 14.63 4.21 -27.85
CA PHE A 35 15.34 3.46 -26.82
C PHE A 35 15.40 1.96 -27.13
N SER A 36 15.22 1.58 -28.40
CA SER A 36 15.19 0.18 -28.87
C SER A 36 16.41 -0.64 -28.43
N ASN A 37 17.60 -0.01 -28.39
CA ASN A 37 18.83 -0.63 -27.88
C ASN A 37 18.68 -1.11 -26.43
N PHE A 38 18.17 -0.25 -25.54
CA PHE A 38 17.88 -0.63 -24.16
C PHE A 38 16.79 -1.71 -24.12
N THR A 39 15.69 -1.51 -24.84
CA THR A 39 14.56 -2.45 -24.87
C THR A 39 15.00 -3.86 -25.25
N SER A 40 15.86 -4.01 -26.27
CA SER A 40 16.40 -5.30 -26.71
C SER A 40 17.25 -5.98 -25.63
N ILE A 41 18.14 -5.22 -24.97
CA ILE A 41 19.01 -5.72 -23.90
C ILE A 41 18.18 -6.23 -22.71
N PHE A 42 17.24 -5.42 -22.25
CA PHE A 42 16.43 -5.73 -21.06
C PHE A 42 15.35 -6.78 -21.32
N SER A 43 14.79 -6.83 -22.53
CA SER A 43 13.91 -7.94 -22.97
C SER A 43 14.64 -9.29 -22.86
N ARG A 44 15.88 -9.37 -23.36
CA ARG A 44 16.68 -10.60 -23.26
C ARG A 44 16.96 -11.00 -21.81
N PHE A 45 17.17 -10.04 -20.91
CA PHE A 45 17.33 -10.34 -19.49
C PHE A 45 16.05 -10.93 -18.87
N LEU A 46 14.89 -10.35 -19.17
CA LEU A 46 13.61 -10.87 -18.67
C LEU A 46 13.32 -12.29 -19.15
N HIS A 47 13.64 -12.61 -20.41
CA HIS A 47 13.44 -13.96 -20.93
C HIS A 47 14.39 -15.02 -20.35
N ASN A 48 15.56 -14.59 -19.87
CA ASN A 48 16.59 -15.49 -19.34
C ASN A 48 16.55 -15.63 -17.81
N LEU A 49 15.74 -14.83 -17.10
CA LEU A 49 15.65 -14.82 -15.64
C LEU A 49 14.31 -15.41 -15.19
N PRO A 50 14.29 -16.54 -14.47
CA PRO A 50 13.05 -17.15 -14.00
C PRO A 50 12.35 -16.34 -12.90
N ASP A 51 13.04 -15.50 -12.15
CA ASP A 51 12.44 -14.53 -11.22
C ASP A 51 13.17 -13.19 -11.36
N PRO A 52 12.79 -12.36 -12.34
CA PRO A 52 13.49 -11.11 -12.60
C PRO A 52 13.39 -10.14 -11.42
N PRO A 53 14.47 -9.38 -11.11
CA PRO A 53 14.40 -8.27 -10.17
C PRO A 53 13.32 -7.25 -10.57
N LEU A 54 12.62 -6.71 -9.58
CA LEU A 54 11.56 -5.71 -9.76
C LEU A 54 12.04 -4.53 -10.61
N GLU A 55 13.28 -4.12 -10.37
CA GLU A 55 13.95 -3.01 -11.01
C GLU A 55 14.10 -3.20 -12.52
N ILE A 56 14.44 -4.42 -12.95
CA ILE A 56 14.59 -4.77 -14.37
C ILE A 56 13.23 -4.73 -15.06
N VAL A 57 12.19 -5.27 -14.40
CA VAL A 57 10.81 -5.24 -14.92
C VAL A 57 10.33 -3.80 -15.09
N TRP A 58 10.57 -2.94 -14.10
CA TRP A 58 10.19 -1.53 -14.14
C TRP A 58 10.93 -0.72 -15.18
N PHE A 59 12.25 -0.92 -15.31
CA PHE A 59 13.00 -0.20 -16.33
C PHE A 59 12.57 -0.61 -17.74
N TYR A 60 12.45 -1.92 -18.00
CA TYR A 60 11.99 -2.43 -19.30
C TYR A 60 10.59 -1.93 -19.68
N SER A 61 9.65 -1.96 -18.73
CA SER A 61 8.28 -1.48 -18.96
C SER A 61 8.25 0.03 -19.20
N ALA A 62 9.07 0.82 -18.50
CA ALA A 62 9.19 2.25 -18.75
C ALA A 62 9.73 2.55 -20.16
N LEU A 63 10.76 1.82 -20.62
CA LEU A 63 11.29 1.97 -21.98
C LEU A 63 10.21 1.73 -23.03
N THR A 64 9.42 0.67 -22.85
CA THR A 64 8.33 0.30 -23.76
C THR A 64 7.21 1.35 -23.72
N PHE A 65 6.86 1.84 -22.54
CA PHE A 65 5.81 2.82 -22.33
C PHE A 65 6.16 4.22 -22.87
N HIS A 66 7.39 4.69 -22.66
CA HIS A 66 7.80 6.01 -23.14
C HIS A 66 8.08 6.03 -24.65
N SER A 67 8.41 4.89 -25.26
CA SER A 67 8.60 4.77 -26.72
C SER A 67 7.28 4.87 -27.49
N THR A 68 6.14 4.57 -26.86
CA THR A 68 4.81 4.54 -27.50
C THR A 68 4.02 5.84 -27.36
N LYS A 69 4.67 6.97 -27.02
CA LYS A 69 4.00 8.28 -26.81
C LYS A 69 3.10 8.66 -28.00
N PHE A 70 1.80 8.45 -27.83
CA PHE A 70 0.77 9.02 -28.70
C PHE A 70 0.43 10.43 -28.24
N THR A 71 0.25 11.35 -29.17
CA THR A 71 -0.27 12.70 -28.92
C THR A 71 -1.75 12.71 -28.52
N ASP A 72 -2.42 11.56 -28.65
CA ASP A 72 -3.85 11.42 -28.40
C ASP A 72 -4.15 10.82 -27.03
N THR A 73 -4.51 11.71 -26.12
CA THR A 73 -5.01 11.40 -24.76
C THR A 73 -6.22 10.46 -24.70
N SER A 74 -6.99 10.27 -25.78
CA SER A 74 -8.09 9.28 -25.79
C SER A 74 -7.59 7.84 -25.70
N LYS A 75 -6.33 7.59 -26.05
CA LYS A 75 -5.68 6.27 -25.99
C LYS A 75 -4.94 6.01 -24.68
N GLN A 76 -5.00 6.93 -23.72
CA GLN A 76 -4.27 6.81 -22.46
C GLN A 76 -4.71 5.56 -21.67
N VAL A 77 -6.01 5.29 -21.57
CA VAL A 77 -6.51 4.09 -20.84
C VAL A 77 -6.05 2.80 -21.52
N LEU A 78 -6.02 2.77 -22.87
CA LEU A 78 -5.49 1.64 -23.62
C LEU A 78 -4.01 1.41 -23.33
N LEU A 79 -3.19 2.46 -23.30
CA LEU A 79 -1.77 2.36 -22.95
C LEU A 79 -1.56 1.80 -21.53
N VAL A 80 -2.39 2.22 -20.58
CA VAL A 80 -2.32 1.72 -19.20
C VAL A 80 -2.76 0.26 -19.12
N LYS A 81 -3.75 -0.15 -19.92
CA LYS A 81 -4.15 -1.55 -20.07
C LYS A 81 -3.02 -2.40 -20.66
N ASP A 82 -2.36 -1.91 -21.70
CA ASP A 82 -1.22 -2.59 -22.34
C ASP A 82 -0.04 -2.70 -21.36
N LEU A 83 0.23 -1.64 -20.58
CA LEU A 83 1.23 -1.66 -19.51
C LEU A 83 0.90 -2.69 -18.42
N PHE A 84 -0.37 -2.76 -18.02
CA PHE A 84 -0.84 -3.78 -17.06
C PHE A 84 -0.56 -5.19 -17.59
N GLN A 85 -0.92 -5.48 -18.85
CA GLN A 85 -0.66 -6.78 -19.45
C GLN A 85 0.84 -7.10 -19.58
N LEU A 86 1.65 -6.09 -19.94
CA LEU A 86 3.11 -6.22 -20.00
C LEU A 86 3.69 -6.61 -18.64
N LEU A 87 3.33 -5.90 -17.58
CA LEU A 87 3.84 -6.16 -16.23
C LEU A 87 3.38 -7.51 -15.69
N VAL A 88 2.13 -7.90 -15.94
CA VAL A 88 1.61 -9.24 -15.60
C VAL A 88 2.40 -10.34 -16.31
N SER A 89 2.72 -10.13 -17.60
CA SER A 89 3.49 -11.10 -18.40
C SER A 89 4.94 -11.22 -17.90
N CYS A 90 5.60 -10.08 -17.68
CA CYS A 90 6.99 -10.02 -17.21
C CYS A 90 7.19 -10.55 -15.78
N SER A 91 6.13 -10.61 -14.98
CA SER A 91 6.18 -11.09 -13.59
C SER A 91 5.51 -12.45 -13.38
N SER A 92 5.11 -13.13 -14.46
CA SER A 92 4.32 -14.38 -14.40
C SER A 92 4.98 -15.49 -13.56
N SER A 93 6.31 -15.56 -13.53
CA SER A 93 7.11 -16.52 -12.78
C SER A 93 7.54 -16.04 -11.38
N CYS A 94 7.29 -14.77 -11.05
CA CYS A 94 7.62 -14.19 -9.74
C CYS A 94 6.68 -14.69 -8.62
N ASN A 95 7.09 -14.52 -7.37
CA ASN A 95 6.19 -14.71 -6.22
C ASN A 95 5.00 -13.72 -6.24
N ALA A 96 3.93 -14.04 -5.53
CA ALA A 96 2.68 -13.27 -5.64
C ALA A 96 2.79 -11.86 -5.06
N VAL A 97 3.64 -11.63 -4.04
CA VAL A 97 3.93 -10.28 -3.53
C VAL A 97 4.61 -9.41 -4.60
N LYS A 98 5.63 -9.92 -5.28
CA LYS A 98 6.35 -9.21 -6.36
C LYS A 98 5.41 -8.94 -7.55
N LYS A 99 4.53 -9.88 -7.89
CA LYS A 99 3.46 -9.70 -8.90
C LYS A 99 2.51 -8.53 -8.61
N ILE A 100 2.27 -8.23 -7.34
CA ILE A 100 1.48 -7.05 -6.94
C ILE A 100 2.37 -5.80 -7.00
N ALA A 101 3.57 -5.84 -6.41
CA ALA A 101 4.47 -4.70 -6.35
C ALA A 101 4.85 -4.14 -7.74
N VAL A 102 4.98 -5.00 -8.77
CA VAL A 102 5.29 -4.55 -10.14
C VAL A 102 4.25 -3.60 -10.71
N LEU A 103 3.01 -3.58 -10.19
CA LEU A 103 1.91 -2.78 -10.72
C LEU A 103 1.94 -1.29 -10.32
N ALA A 104 2.89 -0.84 -9.49
CA ALA A 104 2.96 0.56 -9.08
C ALA A 104 2.88 1.58 -10.24
N PRO A 105 3.60 1.40 -11.37
CA PRO A 105 3.49 2.31 -12.51
C PRO A 105 2.10 2.34 -13.16
N VAL A 106 1.36 1.22 -13.15
CA VAL A 106 -0.01 1.15 -13.69
C VAL A 106 -0.93 2.02 -12.84
N ILE A 107 -0.83 1.90 -11.52
CA ILE A 107 -1.65 2.68 -10.60
C ILE A 107 -1.34 4.18 -10.74
N HIS A 108 -0.06 4.55 -10.83
CA HIS A 108 0.36 5.93 -11.11
C HIS A 108 -0.29 6.50 -12.39
N GLU A 109 -0.20 5.77 -13.49
CA GLU A 109 -0.75 6.25 -14.78
C GLU A 109 -2.29 6.26 -14.77
N LEU A 110 -2.94 5.33 -14.07
CA LEU A 110 -4.39 5.36 -13.85
C LEU A 110 -4.81 6.64 -13.11
N PHE A 111 -4.13 6.99 -12.02
CA PHE A 111 -4.41 8.23 -11.29
C PHE A 111 -4.23 9.48 -12.15
N THR A 112 -3.19 9.49 -12.98
CA THR A 112 -2.96 10.58 -13.94
C THR A 112 -4.11 10.68 -14.94
N ALA A 113 -4.61 9.55 -15.45
CA ALA A 113 -5.74 9.53 -16.39
C ALA A 113 -7.04 10.03 -15.76
N VAL A 114 -7.33 9.64 -14.50
CA VAL A 114 -8.52 10.09 -13.76
C VAL A 114 -8.51 11.59 -13.49
N SER A 115 -7.35 12.12 -13.08
CA SER A 115 -7.21 13.55 -12.75
C SER A 115 -7.37 14.45 -13.98
N GLY A 116 -7.16 13.91 -15.19
CA GLY A 116 -7.21 14.65 -16.44
C GLY A 116 -8.60 14.78 -17.07
N LYS A 117 -9.50 13.78 -16.95
CA LYS A 117 -10.73 13.72 -17.78
C LYS A 117 -11.89 12.92 -17.16
N LYS A 118 -13.09 13.50 -17.18
CA LYS A 118 -14.33 12.84 -16.71
C LYS A 118 -14.88 11.77 -17.66
N ASP A 119 -14.59 11.88 -18.96
CA ASP A 119 -15.23 11.07 -20.01
C ASP A 119 -14.69 9.62 -20.10
N LEU A 120 -13.58 9.31 -19.42
CA LEU A 120 -12.93 7.99 -19.44
C LEU A 120 -13.22 7.16 -18.18
N ARG A 121 -14.14 7.63 -17.34
CA ARG A 121 -14.35 7.10 -15.99
C ARG A 121 -14.80 5.64 -15.98
N GLU A 122 -15.71 5.23 -16.87
CA GLU A 122 -16.22 3.85 -16.92
C GLU A 122 -15.12 2.85 -17.32
N GLU A 123 -14.30 3.21 -18.31
CA GLU A 123 -13.18 2.37 -18.74
C GLU A 123 -12.12 2.25 -17.64
N ILE A 124 -11.85 3.35 -16.93
CA ILE A 124 -10.93 3.35 -15.79
C ILE A 124 -11.49 2.52 -14.64
N GLU A 125 -12.80 2.58 -14.34
CA GLU A 125 -13.43 1.74 -13.34
C GLU A 125 -13.32 0.25 -13.72
N SER A 126 -13.56 -0.10 -14.98
CA SER A 126 -13.42 -1.47 -15.48
C SER A 126 -11.98 -1.99 -15.36
N LEU A 127 -10.99 -1.19 -15.74
CA LEU A 127 -9.58 -1.56 -15.61
C LEU A 127 -9.15 -1.68 -14.14
N THR A 128 -9.61 -0.76 -13.30
CA THR A 128 -9.36 -0.79 -11.85
C THR A 128 -9.96 -2.06 -11.22
N GLU A 129 -11.18 -2.45 -11.59
CA GLU A 129 -11.80 -3.70 -11.14
C GLU A 129 -10.98 -4.93 -11.57
N GLY A 130 -10.46 -4.93 -12.79
CA GLY A 130 -9.55 -5.98 -13.27
C GLY A 130 -8.27 -6.10 -12.44
N ILE A 131 -7.70 -4.97 -12.03
CA ILE A 131 -6.52 -4.92 -11.16
C ILE A 131 -6.86 -5.41 -9.75
N ILE A 132 -7.98 -4.98 -9.17
CA ILE A 132 -8.45 -5.44 -7.85
C ILE A 132 -8.68 -6.95 -7.84
N CYS A 133 -9.29 -7.49 -8.89
CA CYS A 133 -9.44 -8.94 -9.09
C CYS A 133 -8.07 -9.64 -9.13
N TYR A 134 -7.13 -9.11 -9.91
CA TYR A 134 -5.77 -9.67 -10.00
C TYR A 134 -5.07 -9.68 -8.64
N VAL A 135 -5.08 -8.56 -7.91
CA VAL A 135 -4.49 -8.43 -6.57
C VAL A 135 -5.15 -9.41 -5.60
N SER A 136 -6.48 -9.52 -5.61
CA SER A 136 -7.22 -10.47 -4.76
C SER A 136 -6.79 -11.93 -5.01
N ILE A 137 -6.65 -12.32 -6.28
CA ILE A 137 -6.20 -13.67 -6.66
C ILE A 137 -4.76 -13.90 -6.14
N LYS A 138 -3.85 -12.94 -6.34
CA LYS A 138 -2.46 -13.09 -5.90
C LYS A 138 -2.29 -13.09 -4.39
N CYS A 139 -3.11 -12.33 -3.68
CA CYS A 139 -3.17 -12.41 -2.23
C CYS A 139 -3.64 -13.77 -1.71
N ALA A 140 -4.58 -14.44 -2.40
CA ALA A 140 -5.02 -15.78 -2.03
C ALA A 140 -3.93 -16.84 -2.23
N ASP A 141 -3.10 -16.68 -3.26
CA ASP A 141 -1.97 -17.57 -3.57
C ASP A 141 -0.82 -17.49 -2.52
N ASN A 142 -0.76 -16.43 -1.69
CA ASN A 142 0.32 -16.15 -0.73
C ASN A 142 0.21 -16.89 0.61
N SER A 143 -0.75 -17.79 0.82
CA SER A 143 -1.02 -18.38 2.15
C SER A 143 0.09 -19.30 2.70
N ASP A 144 1.05 -19.71 1.86
CA ASP A 144 2.08 -20.70 2.20
C ASP A 144 3.51 -20.12 2.30
N GLU A 145 3.72 -18.86 1.92
CA GLU A 145 5.04 -18.22 1.97
C GLU A 145 5.14 -17.38 3.25
N HIS A 146 5.95 -17.84 4.21
CA HIS A 146 6.42 -16.97 5.28
C HIS A 146 7.02 -15.72 4.62
N GLU A 147 6.38 -14.56 4.81
CA GLU A 147 6.87 -13.24 4.38
C GLU A 147 8.20 -12.93 5.08
N GLY A 148 9.26 -13.64 4.67
CA GLY A 148 10.63 -13.23 4.94
C GLY A 148 10.83 -11.86 4.35
N PHE A 149 11.63 -11.02 5.03
CA PHE A 149 12.07 -9.73 4.52
C PHE A 149 12.46 -9.88 3.04
N GLY A 150 11.53 -9.48 2.16
CA GLY A 150 11.69 -9.68 0.73
C GLY A 150 12.89 -8.88 0.23
N ASP A 151 13.36 -9.23 -0.95
CA ASP A 151 14.43 -8.50 -1.64
C ASP A 151 14.24 -6.99 -1.47
N LEU A 152 15.30 -6.30 -1.08
CA LEU A 152 15.27 -4.83 -0.98
C LEU A 152 15.16 -4.26 -2.38
N VAL A 153 14.27 -3.28 -2.57
CA VAL A 153 14.19 -2.59 -3.86
C VAL A 153 15.39 -1.65 -3.98
N SER A 154 16.37 -2.05 -4.79
CA SER A 154 17.52 -1.22 -5.12
C SER A 154 17.16 -0.22 -6.22
N CYS A 155 17.85 0.92 -6.29
CA CYS A 155 17.66 1.92 -7.37
C CYS A 155 16.22 2.43 -7.55
N TYR A 156 15.34 2.23 -6.55
CA TYR A 156 13.93 2.65 -6.59
C TYR A 156 13.79 4.13 -6.95
N ARG A 157 14.69 4.94 -6.40
CA ARG A 157 14.64 6.39 -6.56
C ARG A 157 14.84 6.82 -8.02
N GLU A 158 15.85 6.25 -8.65
CA GLU A 158 16.18 6.51 -10.04
C GLU A 158 15.10 5.95 -10.98
N LEU A 159 14.48 4.81 -10.63
CA LEU A 159 13.37 4.24 -11.39
C LEU A 159 12.10 5.08 -11.34
N VAL A 160 11.74 5.62 -10.17
CA VAL A 160 10.62 6.57 -10.08
C VAL A 160 10.89 7.76 -10.99
N ARG A 161 12.12 8.28 -11.02
CA ARG A 161 12.49 9.38 -11.93
C ARG A 161 12.34 9.01 -13.40
N VAL A 162 12.70 7.78 -13.79
CA VAL A 162 12.48 7.24 -15.14
C VAL A 162 11.00 7.33 -15.52
N TRP A 163 10.10 6.92 -14.63
CA TRP A 163 8.64 7.02 -14.86
C TRP A 163 8.11 8.45 -14.87
N MET A 164 8.72 9.34 -14.09
CA MET A 164 8.32 10.75 -14.00
C MET A 164 8.92 11.63 -15.10
N VAL A 165 9.67 11.06 -16.05
CA VAL A 165 10.33 11.83 -17.11
C VAL A 165 9.32 12.63 -17.94
N GLY A 166 9.60 13.93 -18.09
CA GLY A 166 8.77 14.88 -18.83
C GLY A 166 7.55 15.40 -18.07
N LYS A 167 7.26 14.86 -16.88
CA LYS A 167 6.22 15.38 -15.96
C LYS A 167 6.79 16.33 -14.91
N ILE A 168 8.10 16.27 -14.66
CA ILE A 168 8.80 17.01 -13.59
C ILE A 168 10.02 17.76 -14.17
N GLY A 169 10.33 18.95 -13.66
CA GLY A 169 11.57 19.68 -13.97
C GLY A 169 12.80 19.07 -13.29
N GLY A 170 13.98 19.17 -13.90
CA GLY A 170 15.21 18.46 -13.47
C GLY A 170 15.68 18.70 -12.02
N ASP A 171 15.16 19.72 -11.33
CA ASP A 171 15.58 20.15 -9.99
C ASP A 171 14.65 19.70 -8.84
N CYS A 172 13.62 18.89 -9.11
CA CYS A 172 12.70 18.45 -8.07
C CYS A 172 13.34 17.47 -7.06
N LYS A 173 12.95 17.63 -5.78
CA LYS A 173 13.42 16.75 -4.71
C LYS A 173 12.73 15.40 -4.84
N PHE A 174 13.42 14.31 -4.53
CA PHE A 174 12.84 12.96 -4.64
C PHE A 174 11.52 12.76 -3.89
N GLY A 175 11.32 13.44 -2.75
CA GLY A 175 10.04 13.39 -2.04
C GLY A 175 8.87 13.98 -2.84
N GLU A 176 9.13 14.93 -3.73
CA GLU A 176 8.15 15.50 -4.66
C GLU A 176 7.89 14.55 -5.82
N ASP A 177 8.92 13.90 -6.36
CA ASP A 177 8.80 12.85 -7.39
C ASP A 177 7.90 11.71 -6.88
N LEU A 178 8.14 11.26 -5.65
CA LEU A 178 7.39 10.19 -5.00
C LEU A 178 5.94 10.58 -4.69
N ARG A 179 5.69 11.85 -4.34
CA ARG A 179 4.34 12.39 -4.15
C ARG A 179 3.51 12.33 -5.43
N LEU A 180 4.14 12.52 -6.59
CA LEU A 180 3.48 12.42 -7.88
C LEU A 180 3.34 10.96 -8.35
N PHE A 181 4.32 10.12 -8.04
CA PHE A 181 4.29 8.70 -8.39
C PHE A 181 3.24 7.92 -7.58
N CYS A 182 3.19 8.15 -6.26
CA CYS A 182 2.21 7.57 -5.33
C CYS A 182 1.33 8.67 -4.72
N PRO A 183 0.30 9.15 -5.47
CA PRO A 183 -0.49 10.31 -5.09
C PRO A 183 -1.42 10.07 -3.89
N VAL A 184 -1.82 8.82 -3.62
CA VAL A 184 -2.92 8.52 -2.67
C VAL A 184 -2.45 7.88 -1.36
N VAL A 185 -1.15 7.81 -1.14
CA VAL A 185 -0.57 7.48 0.16
C VAL A 185 -0.11 8.74 0.92
N SER A 186 -0.11 8.67 2.25
CA SER A 186 0.22 9.79 3.12
C SER A 186 1.71 10.06 3.13
N ASP A 187 2.09 11.23 3.66
CA ASP A 187 3.50 11.57 3.79
C ASP A 187 4.25 10.58 4.71
N GLY A 188 3.65 10.14 5.82
CA GLY A 188 4.27 9.14 6.69
C GLY A 188 4.51 7.79 5.99
N VAL A 189 3.60 7.36 5.11
CA VAL A 189 3.80 6.15 4.28
C VAL A 189 4.93 6.37 3.27
N ARG A 190 4.99 7.54 2.62
CA ARG A 190 6.06 7.88 1.68
C ARG A 190 7.42 7.98 2.35
N GLU A 191 7.50 8.49 3.58
CA GLU A 191 8.76 8.54 4.35
C GLU A 191 9.34 7.14 4.56
N GLY A 192 8.49 6.13 4.77
CA GLY A 192 8.90 4.72 4.81
C GLY A 192 9.61 4.28 3.52
N MET A 193 9.19 4.79 2.36
CA MET A 193 9.79 4.50 1.05
C MET A 193 11.07 5.31 0.77
N VAL A 194 11.25 6.43 1.46
CA VAL A 194 12.46 7.26 1.36
C VAL A 194 13.63 6.61 2.12
N SER A 195 13.36 5.88 3.21
CA SER A 195 14.42 5.10 3.87
C SER A 195 15.08 4.10 2.91
N GLU A 196 16.40 3.97 2.93
CA GLU A 196 17.11 3.02 2.06
C GLU A 196 16.65 1.58 2.36
N GLY A 197 16.15 0.88 1.35
CA GLY A 197 15.84 -0.55 1.45
C GLY A 197 14.50 -0.88 2.12
N PHE A 198 13.38 -0.32 1.63
CA PHE A 198 12.08 -0.91 1.93
C PHE A 198 11.88 -2.20 1.12
N GLY A 199 11.18 -3.17 1.72
CA GLY A 199 10.95 -4.48 1.11
C GLY A 199 9.86 -4.45 0.04
N VAL A 200 9.94 -5.38 -0.91
CA VAL A 200 8.91 -5.58 -1.96
C VAL A 200 7.51 -5.78 -1.37
N GLY A 201 7.38 -6.38 -0.18
CA GLY A 201 6.10 -6.51 0.53
C GLY A 201 5.47 -5.18 0.93
N TYR A 202 6.29 -4.22 1.40
CA TYR A 202 5.81 -2.87 1.71
C TYR A 202 5.29 -2.17 0.45
N LEU A 203 6.04 -2.28 -0.66
CA LEU A 203 5.60 -1.74 -1.94
C LEU A 203 4.29 -2.38 -2.43
N ALA A 204 4.17 -3.71 -2.32
CA ALA A 204 2.93 -4.40 -2.67
C ALA A 204 1.75 -3.87 -1.84
N GLY A 205 1.95 -3.65 -0.54
CA GLY A 205 0.95 -3.02 0.32
C GLY A 205 0.56 -1.60 -0.12
N VAL A 206 1.53 -0.78 -0.54
CA VAL A 206 1.29 0.56 -1.09
C VAL A 206 0.44 0.48 -2.35
N VAL A 207 0.84 -0.38 -3.30
CA VAL A 207 0.11 -0.59 -4.56
C VAL A 207 -1.32 -1.07 -4.32
N THR A 208 -1.51 -2.04 -3.43
CA THR A 208 -2.84 -2.51 -3.05
C THR A 208 -3.66 -1.39 -2.42
N CYS A 209 -3.07 -0.57 -1.56
CA CYS A 209 -3.75 0.54 -0.90
C CYS A 209 -4.18 1.62 -1.90
N GLU A 210 -3.30 2.01 -2.82
CA GLU A 210 -3.62 2.99 -3.86
C GLU A 210 -4.72 2.47 -4.81
N ALA A 211 -4.64 1.21 -5.25
CA ALA A 211 -5.68 0.59 -6.08
C ALA A 211 -7.03 0.53 -5.34
N PHE A 212 -7.01 0.15 -4.06
CA PHE A 212 -8.18 0.08 -3.19
C PHE A 212 -8.85 1.45 -3.04
N LEU A 213 -8.09 2.48 -2.70
CA LEU A 213 -8.61 3.84 -2.55
C LEU A 213 -9.09 4.41 -3.89
N LEU A 214 -8.36 4.17 -4.98
CA LEU A 214 -8.80 4.53 -6.33
C LEU A 214 -10.18 3.94 -6.64
N ARG A 215 -10.36 2.64 -6.38
CA ARG A 215 -11.61 1.92 -6.62
C ARG A 215 -12.79 2.52 -5.87
N LEU A 216 -12.59 2.90 -4.61
CA LEU A 216 -13.62 3.53 -3.77
C LEU A 216 -13.90 4.97 -4.22
N CYS A 217 -12.86 5.75 -4.53
CA CYS A 217 -13.02 7.12 -5.00
C CYS A 217 -13.80 7.18 -6.33
N LEU A 218 -13.61 6.18 -7.22
CA LEU A 218 -14.36 6.04 -8.47
C LEU A 218 -15.86 5.74 -8.28
N LYS A 219 -16.38 5.53 -7.06
CA LYS A 219 -17.84 5.44 -6.81
C LYS A 219 -18.51 6.80 -6.60
N PHE A 220 -17.74 7.85 -6.30
CA PHE A 220 -18.29 9.16 -5.96
C PHE A 220 -18.68 9.98 -7.19
N GLY A 221 -19.91 10.50 -7.25
CA GLY A 221 -20.38 11.27 -8.41
C GLY A 221 -21.02 10.44 -9.52
N CYS A 222 -21.44 9.20 -9.22
CA CYS A 222 -22.25 8.35 -10.10
C CYS A 222 -23.77 8.65 -10.03
N GLY A 223 -24.17 9.78 -9.41
CA GLY A 223 -25.58 10.18 -9.32
C GLY A 223 -26.47 9.34 -8.39
N ILE A 224 -25.90 8.37 -7.66
CA ILE A 224 -26.61 7.53 -6.69
C ILE A 224 -26.88 8.29 -5.37
N SER A 225 -27.87 7.82 -4.61
CA SER A 225 -28.20 8.44 -3.31
C SER A 225 -27.07 8.24 -2.30
N ARG A 226 -26.92 9.17 -1.34
CA ARG A 226 -25.88 9.08 -0.31
C ARG A 226 -25.93 7.77 0.49
N VAL A 227 -27.13 7.33 0.87
CA VAL A 227 -27.33 6.10 1.66
C VAL A 227 -26.91 4.86 0.85
N GLU A 228 -27.22 4.85 -0.44
CA GLU A 228 -26.82 3.77 -1.34
C GLU A 228 -25.31 3.76 -1.57
N LEU A 229 -24.70 4.94 -1.77
CA LEU A 229 -23.25 5.10 -1.89
C LEU A 229 -22.53 4.58 -0.65
N GLU A 230 -22.93 5.00 0.56
CA GLU A 230 -22.34 4.54 1.81
C GLU A 230 -22.43 3.01 1.95
N LYS A 231 -23.57 2.42 1.59
CA LYS A 231 -23.76 0.96 1.60
C LYS A 231 -22.88 0.24 0.57
N GLU A 232 -22.76 0.76 -0.65
CA GLU A 232 -21.89 0.18 -1.67
C GLU A 232 -20.41 0.27 -1.27
N LEU A 233 -19.98 1.43 -0.76
CA LEU A 233 -18.62 1.64 -0.27
C LEU A 233 -18.31 0.69 0.89
N LEU A 234 -19.22 0.56 1.86
CA LEU A 234 -19.06 -0.32 3.02
C LEU A 234 -18.90 -1.78 2.58
N ASN A 235 -19.81 -2.26 1.75
CA ASN A 235 -19.77 -3.66 1.27
C ASN A 235 -18.54 -3.91 0.40
N GLY A 236 -18.22 -3.00 -0.52
CA GLY A 236 -17.07 -3.13 -1.40
C GLY A 236 -15.75 -3.09 -0.63
N ALA A 237 -15.61 -2.17 0.32
CA ALA A 237 -14.43 -2.08 1.17
C ALA A 237 -14.25 -3.34 2.03
N ALA A 238 -15.31 -3.81 2.69
CA ALA A 238 -15.28 -5.02 3.51
C ALA A 238 -14.91 -6.27 2.69
N GLN A 239 -15.46 -6.41 1.48
CA GLN A 239 -15.15 -7.51 0.57
C GLN A 239 -13.69 -7.47 0.10
N MET A 240 -13.21 -6.31 -0.37
CA MET A 240 -11.83 -6.14 -0.85
C MET A 240 -10.81 -6.41 0.25
N ILE A 241 -10.99 -5.82 1.44
CA ILE A 241 -10.05 -6.01 2.56
C ILE A 241 -10.03 -7.50 2.97
N SER A 242 -11.20 -8.16 3.01
CA SER A 242 -11.31 -9.59 3.31
C SER A 242 -10.70 -10.50 2.23
N ALA A 243 -10.65 -10.04 0.99
CA ALA A 243 -10.03 -10.75 -0.14
C ALA A 243 -8.51 -10.58 -0.16
N PHE A 244 -8.00 -9.38 0.14
CA PHE A 244 -6.56 -9.10 0.09
C PHE A 244 -5.77 -9.76 1.20
N ARG A 245 -6.33 -9.90 2.42
CA ARG A 245 -5.70 -10.62 3.56
C ARG A 245 -4.20 -10.31 3.78
N SER A 246 -3.75 -9.11 3.43
CA SER A 246 -2.34 -8.74 3.40
C SER A 246 -1.99 -7.87 4.60
N TYR A 247 -0.98 -8.28 5.35
CA TYR A 247 -0.47 -7.51 6.49
C TYR A 247 -0.04 -6.09 6.06
N TYR A 248 0.80 -5.99 5.03
CA TYR A 248 1.33 -4.70 4.57
C TYR A 248 0.23 -3.75 4.11
N PHE A 249 -0.76 -4.24 3.37
CA PHE A 249 -1.91 -3.44 2.96
C PHE A 249 -2.66 -2.87 4.16
N VAL A 250 -2.95 -3.71 5.17
CA VAL A 250 -3.68 -3.27 6.35
C VAL A 250 -2.86 -2.31 7.20
N ASP A 251 -1.58 -2.58 7.43
CA ASP A 251 -0.70 -1.67 8.17
C ASP A 251 -0.66 -0.28 7.50
N ILE A 252 -0.52 -0.24 6.18
CA ILE A 252 -0.57 1.01 5.41
C ILE A 252 -1.93 1.68 5.56
N LEU A 253 -3.04 0.96 5.33
CA LEU A 253 -4.39 1.53 5.47
C LEU A 253 -4.64 2.10 6.88
N LEU A 254 -4.17 1.43 7.93
CA LEU A 254 -4.30 1.93 9.30
C LEU A 254 -3.47 3.21 9.51
N ARG A 255 -2.23 3.26 9.01
CA ARG A 255 -1.40 4.48 9.06
C ARG A 255 -2.07 5.64 8.34
N MET A 256 -2.68 5.38 7.18
CA MET A 256 -3.46 6.39 6.44
C MET A 256 -4.62 6.94 7.27
N LEU A 257 -5.29 6.09 8.04
CA LEU A 257 -6.43 6.47 8.89
C LEU A 257 -6.04 7.18 10.20
N LEU A 258 -4.74 7.21 10.53
CA LEU A 258 -4.21 8.05 11.62
C LEU A 258 -4.04 9.51 11.21
N GLU A 259 -3.89 9.77 9.92
CA GLU A 259 -3.71 11.11 9.37
C GLU A 259 -5.01 11.95 9.48
N PRO A 260 -4.89 13.27 9.68
CA PRO A 260 -6.05 14.13 9.85
C PRO A 260 -6.91 14.26 8.59
N VAL A 261 -6.36 14.04 7.39
CA VAL A 261 -7.06 14.09 6.09
C VAL A 261 -6.54 12.95 5.20
N LEU A 262 -7.42 12.20 4.51
CA LEU A 262 -6.97 11.20 3.54
C LEU A 262 -6.45 11.94 2.29
N PRO A 263 -5.32 11.52 1.70
CA PRO A 263 -4.75 12.16 0.51
C PRO A 263 -5.47 11.73 -0.78
N VAL A 264 -6.79 11.90 -0.80
CA VAL A 264 -7.69 11.63 -1.93
C VAL A 264 -8.27 12.92 -2.51
N ASN A 265 -7.76 14.08 -2.07
CA ASN A 265 -8.23 15.42 -2.46
C ASN A 265 -8.11 15.72 -3.96
N ALA A 266 -7.24 15.00 -4.69
CA ALA A 266 -7.17 15.07 -6.14
C ALA A 266 -8.42 14.52 -6.83
N MET A 267 -9.16 13.61 -6.17
CA MET A 267 -10.36 12.96 -6.72
C MET A 267 -11.65 13.35 -6.01
N LEU A 268 -11.59 13.54 -4.69
CA LEU A 268 -12.75 13.79 -3.85
C LEU A 268 -12.71 15.19 -3.27
N ASN A 269 -13.88 15.82 -3.18
CA ASN A 269 -14.03 17.04 -2.40
C ASN A 269 -14.00 16.69 -0.88
N PRO A 270 -13.79 17.67 0.02
CA PRO A 270 -13.68 17.40 1.46
C PRO A 270 -14.90 16.74 2.08
N LYS A 271 -16.12 16.93 1.55
CA LYS A 271 -17.33 16.29 2.08
C LYS A 271 -17.37 14.80 1.74
N ASP A 272 -16.96 14.46 0.52
CA ASP A 272 -16.89 13.08 0.05
C ASP A 272 -15.76 12.30 0.74
N GLU A 273 -14.64 12.96 1.05
CA GLU A 273 -13.55 12.38 1.85
C GLU A 273 -14.01 11.98 3.26
N VAL A 274 -14.80 12.83 3.93
CA VAL A 274 -15.36 12.54 5.26
C VAL A 274 -16.24 11.28 5.21
N ILE A 275 -17.06 11.12 4.17
CA ILE A 275 -17.89 9.92 3.97
C ILE A 275 -17.01 8.69 3.77
N LEU A 276 -16.03 8.76 2.86
CA LEU A 276 -15.11 7.65 2.60
C LEU A 276 -14.39 7.22 3.88
N ARG A 277 -13.87 8.19 4.64
CA ARG A 277 -13.17 7.94 5.90
C ARG A 277 -14.06 7.27 6.93
N GLU A 278 -15.29 7.74 7.10
CA GLU A 278 -16.24 7.14 8.03
C GLU A 278 -16.51 5.68 7.67
N VAL A 279 -16.71 5.39 6.39
CA VAL A 279 -16.87 4.01 5.90
C VAL A 279 -15.62 3.17 6.19
N LEU A 280 -14.42 3.71 5.96
CA LEU A 280 -13.17 2.99 6.24
C LEU A 280 -13.02 2.70 7.74
N TYR A 281 -13.40 3.63 8.63
CA TYR A 281 -13.45 3.38 10.07
C TYR A 281 -14.46 2.29 10.43
N ASP A 282 -15.66 2.32 9.86
CA ASP A 282 -16.69 1.29 10.07
C ASP A 282 -16.12 -0.10 9.76
N VAL A 283 -15.46 -0.26 8.60
CA VAL A 283 -14.89 -1.55 8.20
C VAL A 283 -13.71 -1.98 9.08
N VAL A 284 -12.75 -1.09 9.32
CA VAL A 284 -11.53 -1.40 10.08
C VAL A 284 -11.82 -1.75 11.54
N ILE A 285 -12.79 -1.11 12.18
CA ILE A 285 -13.11 -1.41 13.59
C ILE A 285 -13.86 -2.74 13.71
N THR A 286 -14.74 -3.03 12.76
CA THR A 286 -15.62 -4.22 12.82
C THR A 286 -14.98 -5.48 12.24
N MET A 287 -13.86 -5.36 11.52
CA MET A 287 -13.22 -6.52 10.88
C MET A 287 -12.56 -7.46 11.90
N SER A 288 -12.68 -8.77 11.66
CA SER A 288 -12.20 -9.81 12.57
C SER A 288 -10.69 -10.10 12.51
N TYR A 289 -9.92 -9.45 11.62
CA TYR A 289 -8.45 -9.56 11.42
C TYR A 289 -7.86 -10.98 11.49
N SER A 290 -8.67 -12.01 11.27
CA SER A 290 -8.34 -13.40 11.56
C SER A 290 -7.22 -13.98 10.69
N PHE A 291 -6.96 -13.35 9.53
CA PHE A 291 -5.85 -13.69 8.63
C PHE A 291 -4.47 -13.27 9.16
N SER A 292 -4.39 -12.38 10.14
CA SER A 292 -3.10 -11.91 10.71
C SER A 292 -2.53 -12.86 11.78
N ILE A 293 -3.10 -14.06 11.93
CA ILE A 293 -2.74 -15.04 12.96
C ILE A 293 -1.95 -16.19 12.32
N PRO A 294 -0.73 -16.50 12.78
CA PRO A 294 -0.06 -17.75 12.42
C PRO A 294 -0.90 -18.94 12.89
N GLN A 295 -1.32 -19.82 11.98
CA GLN A 295 -2.18 -20.98 12.30
C GLN A 295 -1.46 -22.11 13.08
N LYS A 296 -0.26 -21.90 13.62
CA LYS A 296 0.45 -22.92 14.42
C LYS A 296 0.77 -22.39 15.81
N GLY A 297 0.24 -23.08 16.81
CA GLY A 297 0.32 -22.72 18.21
C GLY A 297 1.74 -22.72 18.76
N ILE A 298 1.90 -21.92 19.83
CA ILE A 298 3.05 -21.84 20.76
C ILE A 298 4.17 -20.85 20.37
N GLU A 299 3.95 -19.91 19.44
CA GLU A 299 4.85 -18.74 19.31
C GLU A 299 4.19 -17.45 19.82
N PRO A 300 4.95 -16.56 20.51
CA PRO A 300 4.45 -15.24 20.87
C PRO A 300 4.05 -14.45 19.61
N PRO A 301 3.08 -13.52 19.69
CA PRO A 301 2.67 -12.74 18.54
C PRO A 301 3.90 -12.08 17.91
N GLY A 302 4.11 -12.33 16.61
CA GLY A 302 5.22 -11.75 15.87
C GLY A 302 5.23 -10.23 15.99
N VAL A 303 6.42 -9.61 15.87
CA VAL A 303 6.60 -8.15 15.98
C VAL A 303 5.63 -7.38 15.07
N GLN A 304 5.30 -7.94 13.91
CA GLN A 304 4.30 -7.43 12.98
C GLN A 304 2.89 -7.34 13.58
N LEU A 305 2.34 -8.44 14.10
CA LEU A 305 1.00 -8.45 14.70
C LEU A 305 0.91 -7.49 15.89
N LYS A 306 1.99 -7.36 16.66
CA LYS A 306 2.08 -6.37 17.73
C LYS A 306 1.99 -4.94 17.19
N ASN A 307 2.80 -4.59 16.20
CA ASN A 307 2.79 -3.25 15.60
C ASN A 307 1.42 -2.94 15.00
N LEU A 308 0.81 -3.91 14.31
CA LEU A 308 -0.54 -3.78 13.77
C LEU A 308 -1.59 -3.53 14.84
N ALA A 309 -1.58 -4.31 15.93
CA ALA A 309 -2.53 -4.14 17.04
C ALA A 309 -2.38 -2.77 17.72
N LEU A 310 -1.15 -2.25 17.78
CA LEU A 310 -0.88 -0.90 18.30
C LEU A 310 -1.38 0.19 17.35
N THR A 311 -1.08 0.11 16.06
CA THR A 311 -1.60 1.06 15.06
C THR A 311 -3.13 1.05 15.07
N TRP A 312 -3.74 -0.15 15.08
CA TRP A 312 -5.19 -0.34 15.16
C TRP A 312 -5.80 0.28 16.42
N LEU A 313 -5.13 0.17 17.57
CA LEU A 313 -5.57 0.81 18.82
C LEU A 313 -5.70 2.33 18.69
N PHE A 314 -4.72 2.98 18.06
CA PHE A 314 -4.78 4.43 17.81
C PHE A 314 -5.84 4.79 16.77
N VAL A 315 -6.01 3.97 15.73
CA VAL A 315 -7.07 4.16 14.73
C VAL A 315 -8.46 4.05 15.37
N ALA A 316 -8.68 3.08 16.26
CA ALA A 316 -9.93 2.92 16.98
C ALA A 316 -10.24 4.14 17.87
N ASP A 317 -9.23 4.71 18.53
CA ASP A 317 -9.39 5.95 19.30
C ASP A 317 -9.77 7.14 18.40
N ASN A 318 -9.08 7.29 17.26
CA ASN A 318 -9.38 8.33 16.28
C ASN A 318 -10.80 8.21 15.71
N ALA A 319 -11.22 7.01 15.35
CA ALA A 319 -12.54 6.74 14.81
C ALA A 319 -13.66 7.07 15.81
N ILE A 320 -13.50 6.68 17.07
CA ILE A 320 -14.46 7.01 18.14
C ILE A 320 -14.55 8.51 18.35
N ARG A 321 -13.41 9.22 18.30
CA ARG A 321 -13.37 10.68 18.43
C ARG A 321 -14.06 11.36 17.25
N PHE A 322 -13.78 10.91 16.03
CA PHE A 322 -14.38 11.40 14.80
C PHE A 322 -15.91 11.29 14.82
N VAL A 323 -16.45 10.12 15.17
CA VAL A 323 -17.91 9.93 15.25
C VAL A 323 -18.53 10.71 16.42
N ARG A 324 -17.80 10.86 17.54
CA ARG A 324 -18.25 11.66 18.68
C ARG A 324 -18.37 13.13 18.32
N GLU A 325 -17.41 13.68 17.59
CA GLU A 325 -17.43 15.06 17.10
C GLU A 325 -18.59 15.31 16.14
N ASN A 326 -19.00 14.29 15.38
CA ASN A 326 -20.18 14.32 14.51
C ASN A 326 -21.52 14.11 15.26
N GLY A 327 -21.48 13.82 16.57
CA GLY A 327 -22.68 13.71 17.42
C GLY A 327 -23.42 12.38 17.35
N ASP A 328 -22.91 11.36 16.66
CA ASP A 328 -23.56 10.04 16.56
C ASP A 328 -23.21 9.16 17.76
N ARG A 329 -24.01 9.29 18.82
CA ARG A 329 -23.85 8.49 20.05
C ARG A 329 -24.03 6.99 19.82
N THR A 330 -24.87 6.60 18.86
CA THR A 330 -25.18 5.20 18.59
C THR A 330 -23.97 4.49 18.00
N LYS A 331 -23.33 5.14 17.02
CA LYS A 331 -22.11 4.62 16.39
C LYS A 331 -20.92 4.63 17.36
N VAL A 332 -20.81 5.62 18.26
CA VAL A 332 -19.81 5.58 19.36
C VAL A 332 -19.95 4.32 20.23
N ILE A 333 -21.18 3.96 20.62
CA ILE A 333 -21.43 2.75 21.42
C ILE A 333 -21.06 1.49 20.62
N SER A 334 -21.48 1.43 19.35
CA SER A 334 -21.16 0.31 18.46
C SER A 334 -19.64 0.12 18.28
N TYR A 335 -18.88 1.20 18.10
CA TYR A 335 -17.43 1.15 17.98
C TYR A 335 -16.75 0.68 19.27
N LEU A 336 -17.21 1.16 20.43
CA LEU A 336 -16.69 0.71 21.72
C LEU A 336 -16.95 -0.78 21.93
N GLN A 337 -18.14 -1.26 21.55
CA GLN A 337 -18.47 -2.68 21.63
C GLN A 337 -17.58 -3.51 20.69
N ALA A 338 -17.49 -3.14 19.41
CA ALA A 338 -16.64 -3.84 18.43
C ALA A 338 -15.16 -3.83 18.86
N PHE A 339 -14.66 -2.72 19.41
CA PHE A 339 -13.31 -2.65 19.96
C PHE A 339 -13.12 -3.63 21.13
N SER A 340 -14.08 -3.70 22.05
CA SER A 340 -14.01 -4.60 23.21
C SER A 340 -14.07 -6.09 22.84
N GLU A 341 -14.81 -6.40 21.78
CA GLU A 341 -14.95 -7.76 21.22
C GLU A 341 -13.80 -8.14 20.27
N SER A 342 -12.94 -7.17 19.92
CA SER A 342 -11.86 -7.38 18.96
C SER A 342 -10.80 -8.34 19.47
N PHE A 343 -10.42 -9.24 18.57
CA PHE A 343 -9.33 -10.17 18.79
C PHE A 343 -7.98 -9.47 18.96
N LEU A 344 -7.73 -8.36 18.27
CA LEU A 344 -6.48 -7.60 18.37
C LEU A 344 -6.29 -7.03 19.79
N LEU A 345 -7.36 -6.54 20.40
CA LEU A 345 -7.35 -6.08 21.78
C LEU A 345 -6.96 -7.21 22.73
N SER A 346 -7.58 -8.40 22.58
CA SER A 346 -7.28 -9.55 23.43
C SER A 346 -5.79 -9.98 23.36
N HIS A 347 -5.19 -9.89 22.16
CA HIS A 347 -3.77 -10.19 21.95
C HIS A 347 -2.87 -9.14 22.57
N LEU A 348 -3.23 -7.87 22.41
CA LEU A 348 -2.50 -6.76 22.98
C LEU A 348 -2.51 -6.82 24.52
N ILE A 349 -3.66 -7.14 25.15
CA ILE A 349 -3.75 -7.33 26.60
C ILE A 349 -2.87 -8.49 27.05
N LYS A 350 -2.99 -9.66 26.41
CA LYS A 350 -2.14 -10.83 26.72
C LYS A 350 -0.65 -10.48 26.64
N TRP A 351 -0.26 -9.75 25.60
CA TRP A 351 1.12 -9.31 25.38
C TRP A 351 1.63 -8.34 26.46
N VAL A 352 0.80 -7.37 26.87
CA VAL A 352 1.15 -6.43 27.96
C VAL A 352 1.26 -7.14 29.30
N MET A 353 0.42 -8.16 29.54
CA MET A 353 0.41 -8.93 30.79
C MET A 353 1.56 -9.94 30.90
N SER A 354 2.13 -10.40 29.79
CA SER A 354 3.22 -11.37 29.77
C SER A 354 4.62 -10.76 29.87
N GLN A 355 4.74 -9.43 30.04
CA GLN A 355 6.04 -8.75 30.16
C GLN A 355 6.74 -9.05 31.49
N PRO A 356 8.05 -9.40 31.48
CA PRO A 356 8.81 -9.64 32.71
C PRO A 356 8.89 -8.37 33.57
N GLY A 357 8.56 -8.47 34.86
CA GLY A 357 8.59 -7.35 35.82
C GLY A 357 7.24 -6.70 36.12
N VAL A 358 6.16 -7.10 35.44
CA VAL A 358 4.78 -6.70 35.79
C VAL A 358 4.33 -7.51 37.00
N GLN A 359 4.67 -7.08 38.22
CA GLN A 359 4.06 -7.64 39.44
C GLN A 359 2.54 -7.38 39.41
N SER A 360 1.79 -8.43 39.69
CA SER A 360 0.34 -8.63 39.51
C SER A 360 -0.58 -7.79 40.40
N LYS A 361 -0.27 -6.50 40.64
CA LYS A 361 -1.05 -5.64 41.55
C LYS A 361 -1.84 -4.49 40.88
N THR A 362 -1.86 -4.41 39.56
CA THR A 362 -2.77 -3.49 38.85
C THR A 362 -3.86 -4.30 38.17
N ASN A 363 -5.07 -4.22 38.73
CA ASN A 363 -6.28 -4.81 38.17
C ASN A 363 -6.45 -4.34 36.72
N ALA A 364 -6.81 -5.28 35.84
CA ALA A 364 -7.24 -4.92 34.48
C ALA A 364 -8.39 -3.90 34.58
N PRO A 365 -8.48 -2.91 33.68
CA PRO A 365 -9.56 -1.93 33.73
C PRO A 365 -10.91 -2.63 33.52
N ASP A 366 -11.92 -2.24 34.30
CA ASP A 366 -13.29 -2.78 34.19
C ASP A 366 -13.95 -2.39 32.85
N ILE A 367 -13.43 -1.37 32.17
CA ILE A 367 -13.91 -0.89 30.85
C ILE A 367 -12.71 -0.71 29.92
N PHE A 368 -12.68 -1.47 28.84
CA PHE A 368 -11.65 -1.37 27.80
C PHE A 368 -12.06 -0.34 26.74
N THR A 369 -11.84 0.95 27.03
CA THR A 369 -11.79 1.98 25.98
C THR A 369 -10.40 2.04 25.35
N PRO A 370 -10.24 2.47 24.08
CA PRO A 370 -8.91 2.63 23.49
C PRO A 370 -7.98 3.49 24.34
N VAL A 371 -8.46 4.64 24.83
CA VAL A 371 -7.70 5.53 25.75
C VAL A 371 -7.23 4.80 27.00
N ALA A 372 -8.09 4.02 27.66
CA ALA A 372 -7.73 3.28 28.86
C ALA A 372 -6.61 2.26 28.58
N VAL A 373 -6.67 1.61 27.43
CA VAL A 373 -5.64 0.65 26.98
C VAL A 373 -4.33 1.36 26.66
N ILE A 374 -4.37 2.51 25.99
CA ILE A 374 -3.18 3.33 25.72
C ILE A 374 -2.51 3.74 27.04
N ILE A 375 -3.28 4.24 28.02
CA ILE A 375 -2.77 4.61 29.34
C ILE A 375 -2.16 3.41 30.06
N MET A 376 -2.78 2.23 29.97
CA MET A 376 -2.26 1.00 30.55
C MET A 376 -0.90 0.62 29.97
N ILE A 377 -0.74 0.67 28.64
CA ILE A 377 0.52 0.35 27.95
C ILE A 377 1.62 1.33 28.39
N LEU A 378 1.30 2.63 28.42
CA LEU A 378 2.22 3.70 28.81
C LEU A 378 2.67 3.56 30.27
N SER A 379 1.73 3.26 31.18
CA SER A 379 1.98 3.15 32.61
C SER A 379 2.88 1.96 32.98
N LYS A 380 2.85 0.89 32.16
CA LYS A 380 3.64 -0.31 32.41
C LYS A 380 5.08 -0.25 31.84
N HIS A 381 5.55 0.92 31.39
CA HIS A 381 6.86 1.09 30.74
C HIS A 381 7.14 0.10 29.59
N VAL A 382 6.09 -0.46 28.97
CA VAL A 382 6.21 -1.46 27.89
C VAL A 382 6.72 -0.83 26.59
N MET A 383 6.63 0.50 26.47
CA MET A 383 7.29 1.29 25.44
C MET A 383 8.25 2.31 26.07
N THR A 384 9.48 2.38 25.58
CA THR A 384 10.34 3.55 25.80
C THR A 384 9.73 4.76 25.09
N ARG A 385 9.80 5.96 25.67
CA ARG A 385 9.26 7.22 25.09
C ARG A 385 9.66 7.44 23.62
N ARG A 386 10.81 6.92 23.17
CA ARG A 386 11.27 6.98 21.77
C ARG A 386 10.47 6.08 20.82
N GLY A 387 10.07 4.88 21.24
CA GLY A 387 9.23 3.99 20.43
C GLY A 387 7.80 4.52 20.25
N PHE A 388 7.33 5.33 21.21
CA PHE A 388 6.04 6.02 21.14
C PHE A 388 6.06 7.17 20.11
N CYS A 389 7.14 7.94 20.04
CA CYS A 389 7.28 9.01 19.04
C CYS A 389 7.47 8.49 17.60
N CYS A 390 8.14 7.36 17.40
CA CYS A 390 8.32 6.78 16.05
C CYS A 390 7.06 6.08 15.48
N MET A 391 5.98 5.93 16.27
CA MET A 391 4.70 5.39 15.78
C MET A 391 3.63 6.47 15.57
N ILE A 392 3.87 7.70 16.05
CA ILE A 392 2.92 8.83 16.01
C ILE A 392 3.33 9.87 14.96
N VAL A 393 4.53 9.75 14.37
CA VAL A 393 4.98 10.57 13.24
C VAL A 393 4.88 9.74 11.96
#